data_AF-A0A2M7AYD5-F1
#
_entry.id   AF-A0A2M7AYD5-F1
#
_cell.length_a   1.000
_cell.length_b   1.000
_cell.length_c   1.000
_cell.angle_alpha   90.00
_cell.angle_beta   90.00
_cell.angle_gamma   90.00
#
_symmetry.space_group_name_H-M   'P 1'
#
loop_
_entity.id
_entity.type
_entity.pdbx_description
1 polymer ?
#
loop_
_entity_poly.entity_id
_entity_poly.type
_entity_poly.pdbx_seq_one_letter_code
_entity_poly.pdbx_strand_id
1 'polypeptide(L)' 'MCDCLFCKIINSEIPAKIISQTPDLIAIRDVHPQAPVHILIIPK' A
#
# COMPACT_ATOMS: atom_id res chain seq x y z
N MET A 1 -17.17 3.41 -11.07
CA MET A 1 -15.91 2.66 -11.12
C MET A 1 -14.97 3.40 -10.18
N CYS A 2 -15.04 3.02 -8.90
CA CYS A 2 -14.76 3.88 -7.75
C CYS A 2 -13.31 4.35 -7.64
N ASP A 3 -13.11 5.54 -7.08
CA ASP A 3 -11.85 6.04 -6.55
C ASP A 3 -11.22 5.03 -5.58
N CYS A 4 -10.35 4.18 -6.11
CA CYS A 4 -9.63 3.17 -5.33
C CYS A 4 -8.34 3.80 -4.78
N LEU A 5 -8.32 4.07 -3.47
CA LEU A 5 -7.16 4.63 -2.77
C LEU A 5 -5.88 3.82 -3.01
N PHE A 6 -5.97 2.48 -2.90
CA PHE A 6 -4.83 1.60 -3.07
C PHE A 6 -4.31 1.57 -4.51
N CYS A 7 -5.20 1.72 -5.49
CA CYS A 7 -4.83 1.80 -6.90
C CYS A 7 -4.01 3.08 -7.17
N LYS A 8 -4.39 4.21 -6.57
CA LYS A 8 -3.61 5.46 -6.62
C LYS A 8 -2.24 5.31 -5.95
N ILE A 9 -2.14 4.51 -4.88
CA ILE A 9 -0.85 4.20 -4.24
C ILE A 9 0.03 3.33 -5.16
N ILE A 10 -0.54 2.29 -5.78
CA ILE A 10 0.18 1.42 -6.74
C ILE A 10 0.69 2.23 -7.94
N ASN A 11 -0.13 3.15 -8.46
CA ASN A 11 0.23 4.06 -9.54
C ASN A 11 1.17 5.21 -9.12
N SER A 12 1.57 5.27 -7.84
CA SER A 12 2.41 6.34 -7.29
C SER A 12 1.80 7.75 -7.40
N GLU A 13 0.47 7.85 -7.51
CA GLU A 13 -0.27 9.12 -7.51
C GLU A 13 -0.39 9.72 -6.10
N ILE A 14 -0.40 8.86 -5.07
CA ILE A 14 -0.46 9.23 -3.67
C ILE A 14 0.75 8.62 -2.94
N PRO A 15 1.47 9.38 -2.10
CA PRO A 15 2.62 8.86 -1.36
C PRO A 15 2.20 7.80 -0.34
N ALA A 16 2.99 6.71 -0.27
CA ALA A 16 2.88 5.69 0.77
C ALA A 16 4.28 5.26 1.23
N LYS A 17 4.39 4.79 2.48
CA LYS A 17 5.63 4.23 3.02
C LYS A 17 5.78 2.79 2.54
N ILE A 18 6.35 2.63 1.35
CA ILE A 18 6.60 1.34 0.72
C ILE A 18 7.78 0.66 1.42
N ILE A 19 7.56 -0.59 1.83
CA ILE A 19 8.59 -1.46 2.42
C ILE A 19 9.21 -2.33 1.34
N SER A 20 8.39 -2.86 0.43
CA SER A 20 8.82 -3.74 -0.65
C SER A 20 7.82 -3.73 -1.80
N GLN A 21 8.30 -4.03 -3.00
CA GLN A 21 7.50 -4.22 -4.20
C GLN A 21 8.01 -5.44 -4.98
N THR A 22 7.08 -6.26 -5.44
CA THR A 22 7.34 -7.37 -6.37
C THR A 22 6.53 -7.13 -7.66
N PRO A 23 6.62 -8.01 -8.68
CA PRO A 23 5.76 -7.89 -9.87
C PRO A 23 4.27 -7.90 -9.53
N ASP A 24 3.84 -8.73 -8.58
CA ASP A 24 2.43 -8.97 -8.30
C ASP A 24 1.91 -8.28 -7.02
N LEU A 25 2.82 -7.87 -6.12
CA LEU A 25 2.46 -7.38 -4.79
C LEU A 25 3.19 -6.07 -4.45
N ILE A 26 2.56 -5.30 -3.57
CA ILE A 26 3.17 -4.16 -2.87
C ILE A 26 2.92 -4.28 -1.37
N ALA A 27 3.97 -4.04 -0.57
CA ALA A 27 3.88 -4.00 0.88
C ALA A 27 4.12 -2.58 1.39
N ILE A 28 3.15 -2.04 2.14
CA ILE A 28 3.21 -0.68 2.71
C ILE A 28 2.99 -0.69 4.22
N ARG A 29 3.54 0.30 4.93
CA ARG A 29 3.17 0.55 6.32
C ARG A 29 1.77 1.14 6.38
N ASP A 30 0.95 0.62 7.30
CA ASP A 30 -0.34 1.24 7.62
C ASP A 30 -0.11 2.64 8.21
N VAL A 31 -0.98 3.59 7.87
CA VAL A 31 -0.96 4.97 8.38
C VAL A 31 -1.56 5.07 9.80
N HIS A 32 -2.46 4.15 10.16
CA HIS A 32 -3.08 3.98 11.48
C HIS A 32 -2.82 2.57 12.04
N PRO A 33 -1.55 2.24 12.36
CA PRO A 33 -1.17 0.89 12.78
C PRO A 33 -1.87 0.48 14.09
N GLN A 34 -2.51 -0.69 14.08
CA GLN A 34 -3.16 -1.31 15.27
C GLN A 34 -2.21 -2.17 16.11
N ALA A 35 -0.95 -2.31 15.69
CA ALA A 35 0.09 -3.07 16.37
C ALA A 35 1.46 -2.43 16.12
N PRO A 36 2.50 -2.73 16.92
CA PRO A 36 3.85 -2.17 16.74
C PRO A 36 4.41 -2.37 15.33
N VAL A 37 4.02 -3.48 14.68
CA VAL A 37 4.29 -3.76 13.27
C VAL A 37 2.95 -4.05 12.60
N HIS A 38 2.57 -3.19 11.66
CA HIS A 38 1.36 -3.36 10.85
C HIS A 38 1.71 -3.04 9.39
N ILE A 39 1.61 -4.06 8.54
CA ILE A 39 1.97 -3.98 7.13
C ILE A 39 0.77 -4.44 6.32
N LEU A 40 0.40 -3.67 5.31
CA LEU A 40 -0.61 -4.04 4.33
C LEU A 40 0.09 -4.62 3.10
N ILE A 41 -0.35 -5.80 2.67
CA ILE A 41 0.10 -6.45 1.43
C ILE A 41 -1.05 -6.38 0.45
N ILE A 42 -0.82 -5.73 -0.68
CA ILE A 42 -1.85 -5.39 -1.66
C ILE A 42 -1.43 -5.96 -3.03
N PRO A 43 -2.32 -6.65 -3.75
CA PRO A 43 -2.05 -7.07 -5.13
C PRO A 43 -2.05 -5.87 -6.08
N LYS A 44 -1.17 -5.91 -7.09
CA LYS A 44 -1.16 -4.90 -8.16
C LYS A 44 -2.30 -5.07 -9.15
#